data_AF-A0A8S3VS99-F1
#
_entry.id   AF-A0A8S3VS99-F1
#
_cell.length_a   1.000
_cell.length_b   1.000
_cell.length_c   1.000
_cell.angle_alpha   90.00
_cell.angle_beta   90.00
_cell.angle_gamma   90.00
#
_symmetry.space_group_name_H-M   'P 1'
#
loop_
_entity.id
_entity.type
_entity.pdbx_description
1 polymer ?
#
loop_
_entity_poly.entity_id
_entity_poly.type
_entity_poly.pdbx_seq_one_letter_code
_entity_poly.pdbx_strand_id
1 'polypeptide(L)'
;MAQIPARKCGFCNKEVGDLFCEDCHRILCVKCRQDVHDKVPFLQDHKVTNIQKEGNRVFRPQPVCETHKNQFLYYCSKCECLTCAECMTSNHNEHKTEKIKTVADTCRQTVIQYIEKIKTKVEVAKKKLETIDTEHSAQIKSDCESYVSKVTITSGELHEIIDRFKQIHMTTASDFKEIENQDLHNKGAFFKRRHDEIADRLLKFENLLQETNDCIFLTQWKALQTDVQITDEEIEDPLGCPRKLGLFNQSNFTRSVIEEIDETFQMRLKEKEQTVFRLTQGMDALKDELKEKQQQIDNQSKETVDNAKKITTQFENKIQYLEAELKTATKEKYESQRVMKNIKKRLDEVMEQNDREQEENSMKTKHHTKTKKGIRHRKE
;
A
#
# COMPACT_ATOMS: atom_id res chain seq x y z
N MET A 1 12.39 -34.98 -1.00
CA MET A 1 13.67 -34.99 -1.73
C MET A 1 13.67 -33.80 -2.67
N ALA A 2 14.44 -32.75 -2.38
CA ALA A 2 14.42 -31.53 -3.18
C ALA A 2 15.09 -31.80 -4.55
N GLN A 3 14.32 -31.69 -5.63
CA GLN A 3 14.84 -31.74 -7.00
C GLN A 3 15.75 -30.52 -7.21
N ILE A 4 17.04 -30.77 -7.43
CA ILE A 4 17.99 -29.76 -7.86
C ILE A 4 17.63 -29.38 -9.31
N PRO A 5 17.51 -28.09 -9.66
CA PRO A 5 17.11 -27.69 -11.01
C PRO A 5 18.09 -28.24 -12.06
N ALA A 6 17.54 -28.81 -13.13
CA ALA A 6 18.28 -29.38 -14.25
C ALA A 6 19.27 -28.35 -14.84
N ARG A 7 20.55 -28.73 -14.91
CA ARG A 7 21.62 -27.83 -15.34
C ARG A 7 21.73 -27.83 -16.87
N LYS A 8 21.39 -26.71 -17.49
CA LYS A 8 21.47 -26.56 -18.96
C LYS A 8 22.92 -26.47 -19.43
N CYS A 9 23.17 -26.95 -20.65
CA CYS A 9 24.46 -26.84 -21.32
C CYS A 9 24.82 -25.36 -21.54
N GLY A 10 25.97 -24.91 -21.04
CA GLY A 10 26.47 -23.53 -21.15
C GLY A 10 27.03 -23.14 -22.52
N PHE A 11 26.89 -24.00 -23.54
CA PHE A 11 27.23 -23.71 -24.93
C PHE A 11 25.98 -23.53 -25.78
N CYS A 12 25.01 -24.46 -25.74
CA CYS A 12 23.79 -24.38 -26.54
C CYS A 12 22.55 -23.90 -25.78
N ASN A 13 22.55 -23.89 -24.44
CA ASN A 13 21.42 -23.58 -23.56
C ASN A 13 20.11 -24.38 -23.81
N LYS A 14 20.16 -25.42 -24.65
CA LYS A 14 19.00 -26.20 -25.08
C LYS A 14 18.82 -27.49 -24.28
N GLU A 15 19.91 -28.24 -24.13
CA GLU A 15 19.90 -29.59 -23.54
C GLU A 15 20.44 -29.56 -22.11
N VAL A 16 20.05 -30.55 -21.30
CA VAL A 16 20.67 -30.79 -19.99
C VAL A 16 22.11 -31.25 -20.23
N GLY A 17 23.05 -30.70 -19.46
CA GLY A 17 24.45 -31.07 -19.56
C GLY A 17 24.92 -31.89 -18.38
N ASP A 18 25.43 -33.08 -18.67
CA ASP A 18 26.00 -34.03 -17.69
C ASP A 18 27.53 -34.09 -17.76
N LEU A 19 28.15 -33.28 -18.63
CA LEU A 19 29.59 -33.24 -18.85
C LEU A 19 30.13 -31.86 -18.44
N PHE A 20 31.31 -31.80 -17.84
CA PHE A 20 31.98 -30.54 -17.50
C PHE A 20 33.35 -30.50 -18.17
N CYS A 21 33.61 -29.43 -18.93
CA CYS A 21 34.92 -29.17 -19.49
C CYS A 21 35.72 -28.29 -18.51
N GLU A 22 36.86 -28.79 -18.05
CA GLU A 22 37.73 -28.13 -17.08
C GLU A 22 38.36 -26.85 -17.69
N ASP A 23 38.77 -26.90 -18.95
CA ASP A 23 39.42 -25.77 -19.62
C ASP A 23 38.42 -24.66 -19.98
N CYS A 24 37.24 -25.03 -20.49
CA CYS A 24 36.18 -24.08 -20.80
C CYS A 24 35.37 -23.62 -19.58
N HIS A 25 35.55 -24.26 -18.42
CA HIS A 25 34.79 -24.01 -17.19
C HIS A 25 33.26 -24.02 -17.40
N ARG A 26 32.76 -24.88 -18.28
CA ARG A 26 31.35 -24.92 -18.70
C ARG A 26 30.78 -26.33 -18.69
N ILE A 27 29.49 -26.40 -18.42
CA ILE A 27 28.69 -27.63 -18.52
C ILE A 27 28.29 -27.84 -19.98
N LEU A 28 28.49 -29.05 -20.48
CA LEU A 28 28.23 -29.47 -21.85
C LEU A 28 27.19 -30.58 -21.88
N CYS A 29 26.31 -30.55 -22.86
CA CYS A 29 25.56 -31.74 -23.26
C CYS A 29 26.45 -32.63 -24.14
N VAL A 30 26.07 -33.89 -24.29
CA VAL A 30 26.80 -34.88 -25.10
C VAL A 30 27.02 -34.38 -26.53
N LYS A 31 26.01 -33.72 -27.13
CA LYS A 31 26.09 -33.13 -28.47
C LYS A 31 27.14 -32.03 -28.54
N CYS A 32 27.16 -31.08 -27.61
CA CYS A 32 28.17 -30.02 -27.62
C CYS A 32 29.60 -30.51 -27.33
N ARG A 33 29.75 -31.64 -26.63
CA ARG A 33 31.03 -32.33 -26.54
C ARG A 33 31.45 -32.87 -27.92
N GLN A 34 30.60 -33.69 -28.53
CA GLN A 34 30.94 -34.41 -29.76
C GLN A 34 31.01 -33.51 -31.00
N ASP A 35 30.15 -32.50 -31.08
CA ASP A 35 30.03 -31.66 -32.28
C ASP A 35 30.93 -30.44 -32.28
N VAL A 36 31.43 -30.06 -31.10
CA VAL A 36 32.24 -28.84 -30.94
C VAL A 36 33.55 -29.16 -30.25
N HIS A 37 33.53 -29.69 -29.02
CA HIS A 37 34.79 -29.93 -28.30
C HIS A 37 35.68 -30.96 -28.98
N ASP A 38 35.11 -32.08 -29.44
CA ASP A 38 35.90 -33.17 -30.03
C ASP A 38 36.29 -32.89 -31.51
N LYS A 39 35.58 -31.98 -32.20
CA LYS A 39 35.76 -31.70 -33.65
C LYS A 39 36.59 -30.45 -33.93
N VAL A 40 36.66 -29.52 -32.98
CA VAL A 40 37.38 -28.26 -33.17
C VAL A 40 38.82 -28.43 -32.67
N PRO A 41 39.84 -28.25 -33.51
CA PRO A 41 41.22 -28.61 -33.19
C PRO A 41 41.77 -27.99 -31.90
N PHE A 42 41.31 -26.80 -31.51
CA PHE A 42 41.78 -26.14 -30.29
C PHE A 42 41.05 -26.58 -29.00
N LEU A 43 39.91 -27.26 -29.12
CA LEU A 43 39.11 -27.74 -27.97
C LEU A 43 39.30 -29.24 -27.73
N GLN A 44 39.93 -29.94 -28.68
CA GLN A 44 40.02 -31.40 -28.69
C GLN A 44 40.84 -31.96 -27.53
N ASP A 45 41.84 -31.19 -27.07
CA ASP A 45 42.68 -31.54 -25.92
C ASP A 45 42.08 -31.12 -24.57
N HIS A 46 40.90 -30.50 -24.57
CA HIS A 46 40.27 -30.09 -23.32
C HIS A 46 39.82 -31.28 -22.49
N LYS A 47 40.05 -31.21 -21.18
CA LYS A 47 39.69 -32.27 -20.23
C LYS A 47 38.20 -32.19 -19.88
N VAL A 48 37.44 -33.21 -20.28
CA VAL A 48 35.98 -33.29 -20.04
C VAL A 48 35.63 -34.45 -19.11
N THR A 49 34.99 -34.16 -17.98
CA THR A 49 34.58 -35.13 -16.95
C THR A 49 33.06 -35.26 -16.84
N ASN A 50 32.57 -36.40 -16.34
CA ASN A 50 31.13 -36.66 -16.17
C ASN A 50 30.68 -36.27 -14.75
N ILE A 51 29.67 -35.40 -14.67
CA ILE A 51 29.16 -34.82 -13.42
C ILE A 51 28.42 -35.87 -12.56
N GLN A 52 27.91 -36.95 -13.15
CA GLN A 52 27.11 -37.96 -12.45
C GLN A 52 27.94 -39.04 -11.75
N LYS A 53 29.19 -39.29 -12.16
CA LYS A 53 30.03 -40.37 -11.57
C LYS A 53 30.74 -39.98 -10.28
N GLU A 54 30.80 -38.69 -9.94
CA GLU A 54 31.37 -38.19 -8.69
C GLU A 54 30.32 -37.38 -7.94
N GLY A 55 29.54 -38.06 -7.08
CA GLY A 55 28.33 -37.56 -6.44
C GLY A 55 28.32 -36.05 -6.15
N ASN A 56 27.48 -35.32 -6.91
CA ASN A 56 27.06 -33.94 -6.68
C ASN A 56 28.15 -32.88 -6.40
N ARG A 57 29.43 -33.18 -6.61
CA ARG A 57 30.47 -32.16 -6.54
C ARG A 57 30.56 -31.53 -7.92
N VAL A 58 29.97 -30.36 -8.04
CA VAL A 58 30.40 -29.41 -9.08
C VAL A 58 31.90 -29.30 -8.89
N PHE A 59 32.70 -29.84 -9.81
CA PHE A 59 34.14 -29.69 -9.79
C PHE A 59 34.43 -28.23 -10.12
N ARG A 60 34.22 -27.35 -9.14
CA ARG A 60 34.77 -26.01 -9.17
C ARG A 60 36.23 -26.20 -8.77
N PRO A 61 37.19 -25.74 -9.58
CA PRO A 61 38.56 -25.62 -9.12
C PRO A 61 38.52 -24.94 -7.76
N GLN A 62 39.18 -25.52 -6.75
CA GLN A 62 39.27 -24.83 -5.47
C GLN A 62 39.95 -23.49 -5.75
N PRO A 63 39.35 -22.36 -5.33
CA PRO A 63 39.99 -21.08 -5.51
C PRO A 63 41.34 -21.13 -4.79
N VAL A 64 42.39 -20.73 -5.51
CA VAL A 64 43.76 -20.65 -5.01
C VAL A 64 44.15 -19.20 -4.87
N CYS A 65 45.10 -18.93 -3.97
CA CYS A 65 45.71 -17.63 -3.80
C CYS A 65 46.33 -17.18 -5.12
N GLU A 66 45.98 -15.97 -5.56
CA GLU A 66 46.46 -15.43 -6.82
C GLU A 66 47.98 -15.25 -6.84
N THR A 67 48.55 -14.87 -5.69
CA THR A 67 49.99 -14.61 -5.49
C THR A 67 50.81 -15.89 -5.37
N HIS A 68 50.36 -16.82 -4.53
CA HIS A 68 51.17 -18.00 -4.15
C HIS A 68 50.70 -19.30 -4.81
N LYS A 69 49.60 -19.26 -5.58
CA LYS A 69 48.93 -20.42 -6.21
C LYS A 69 48.57 -21.57 -5.25
N ASN A 70 48.63 -21.32 -3.94
CA ASN A 70 48.27 -22.24 -2.86
C ASN A 70 46.77 -22.19 -2.53
N GLN A 71 46.22 -23.29 -2.04
CA GLN A 71 44.83 -23.33 -1.58
C GLN A 71 44.58 -22.37 -0.40
N PHE A 72 43.39 -21.76 -0.39
CA PHE A 72 42.92 -21.01 0.76
C PHE A 72 42.57 -21.95 1.90
N LEU A 73 43.12 -21.69 3.09
CA LEU A 73 42.93 -22.53 4.29
C LEU A 73 42.30 -21.76 5.45
N TYR A 74 42.49 -20.43 5.47
CA TYR A 74 42.08 -19.56 6.55
C TYR A 74 41.23 -18.40 6.03
N TYR A 75 40.46 -17.80 6.94
CA TYR A 75 39.72 -16.56 6.72
C TYR A 75 40.23 -15.52 7.70
N CYS A 76 40.58 -14.34 7.21
CA CYS A 76 41.03 -13.22 8.01
C CYS A 76 39.84 -12.35 8.39
N SER A 77 39.44 -12.35 9.65
CA SER A 77 38.25 -11.59 10.09
C SER A 77 38.43 -10.09 10.03
N LYS A 78 39.68 -9.59 10.10
CA LYS A 78 39.98 -8.16 10.00
C LYS A 78 39.95 -7.64 8.55
N CYS A 79 40.37 -8.47 7.59
CA CYS A 79 40.41 -8.12 6.16
C CYS A 79 39.19 -8.63 5.39
N GLU A 80 38.34 -9.41 6.04
CA GLU A 80 37.15 -10.06 5.48
C GLU A 80 37.44 -10.88 4.20
N CYS A 81 38.59 -11.57 4.17
CA CYS A 81 39.06 -12.27 2.98
C CYS A 81 39.64 -13.66 3.28
N LEU A 82 39.70 -14.51 2.24
CA LEU A 82 40.32 -15.83 2.30
C LEU A 82 41.84 -15.72 2.19
N THR A 83 42.58 -16.52 2.97
CA THR A 83 44.05 -16.50 3.02
C THR A 83 44.65 -17.91 2.92
N CYS A 84 45.73 -18.04 2.14
CA CYS A 84 46.55 -19.26 2.12
C CYS A 84 47.60 -19.23 3.25
N ALA A 85 48.30 -20.33 3.49
CA ALA A 85 49.29 -20.44 4.57
C ALA A 85 50.44 -19.42 4.44
N GLU A 86 50.88 -19.10 3.23
CA GLU A 86 51.93 -18.10 2.98
C GLU A 86 51.42 -16.67 3.21
N CYS A 87 50.21 -16.34 2.75
CA CYS A 87 49.57 -15.05 3.06
C CYS A 87 49.37 -14.86 4.58
N MET A 88 49.03 -15.95 5.29
CA MET A 88 48.86 -15.92 6.74
C MET A 88 50.15 -15.53 7.46
N THR A 89 51.30 -16.02 7.01
CA THR A 89 52.60 -15.78 7.67
C THR A 89 53.30 -14.49 7.21
N SER A 90 53.00 -14.04 5.99
CA SER A 90 53.51 -12.78 5.43
C SER A 90 52.62 -11.59 5.78
N ASN A 91 51.52 -11.41 5.05
CA ASN A 91 50.71 -10.19 5.08
C ASN A 91 49.65 -10.18 6.20
N HIS A 92 49.28 -11.34 6.74
CA HIS A 92 48.21 -11.46 7.75
C HIS A 92 48.71 -12.01 9.11
N ASN A 93 50.02 -11.95 9.38
CA ASN A 93 50.66 -12.58 10.54
C ASN A 93 50.09 -12.10 11.89
N GLU A 94 49.67 -10.84 11.97
CA GLU A 94 49.09 -10.24 13.17
C GLU A 94 47.56 -10.19 13.17
N HIS A 95 46.92 -10.63 12.09
CA HIS A 95 45.46 -10.59 12.01
C HIS A 95 44.87 -11.86 12.61
N LYS A 96 43.71 -11.72 13.26
CA LYS A 96 42.95 -12.89 13.69
C LYS A 96 42.46 -13.65 12.46
N THR A 97 42.99 -14.86 12.28
CA THR A 97 42.61 -15.78 11.20
C THR A 97 42.05 -17.07 11.77
N GLU A 98 40.96 -17.55 11.20
CA GLU A 98 40.31 -18.80 11.60
C GLU A 98 40.23 -19.77 10.41
N LYS A 99 40.09 -21.07 10.66
CA LYS A 99 39.92 -22.04 9.57
C LYS A 99 38.63 -21.75 8.82
N ILE A 100 38.70 -21.75 7.48
CA ILE A 100 37.55 -21.42 6.61
C ILE A 100 36.32 -22.27 6.97
N LYS A 101 36.52 -23.56 7.27
CA LYS A 101 35.42 -24.47 7.61
C LYS A 101 34.60 -23.94 8.81
N THR A 102 35.28 -23.52 9.87
CA THR A 102 34.64 -22.99 11.08
C THR A 102 33.87 -21.72 10.80
N VAL A 103 34.49 -20.74 10.12
CA VAL A 103 33.83 -19.48 9.76
C VAL A 103 32.64 -19.72 8.85
N ALA A 104 32.79 -20.59 7.86
CA ALA A 104 31.72 -20.93 6.93
C ALA A 104 30.56 -21.66 7.62
N ASP A 105 30.82 -22.52 8.61
CA ASP A 105 29.77 -23.16 9.41
C ASP A 105 28.98 -22.12 10.22
N THR A 106 29.66 -21.17 10.87
CA THR A 106 29.01 -20.06 11.59
C THR A 106 28.20 -19.19 10.64
N CYS A 107 28.76 -18.77 9.50
CA CYS A 107 28.03 -17.98 8.50
C CYS A 107 26.80 -18.72 7.98
N ARG A 108 26.90 -20.05 7.73
CA ARG A 108 25.75 -20.88 7.33
C ARG A 108 24.65 -20.84 8.38
N GLN A 109 24.98 -20.95 9.67
CA GLN A 109 23.99 -20.87 10.75
C GLN A 109 23.32 -19.49 10.78
N THR A 110 24.09 -18.41 10.65
CA THR A 110 23.54 -17.05 10.60
C THR A 110 22.60 -16.86 9.41
N VAL A 111 22.98 -17.37 8.22
CA VAL A 111 22.13 -17.31 7.02
C VAL A 111 20.84 -18.09 7.22
N ILE A 112 20.89 -19.29 7.84
CA ILE A 112 19.68 -20.08 8.16
C ILE A 112 18.74 -19.26 9.06
N GLN A 113 19.26 -18.62 10.12
CA GLN A 113 18.45 -17.79 11.01
C GLN A 113 17.81 -16.59 10.29
N TYR A 114 18.54 -15.95 9.38
CA TYR A 114 17.97 -14.86 8.57
C TYR A 114 16.88 -15.35 7.63
N ILE A 115 17.08 -16.50 6.97
CA ILE A 115 16.07 -17.12 6.11
C ILE A 115 14.80 -17.41 6.90
N GLU A 116 14.91 -17.96 8.11
CA GLU A 116 13.76 -18.21 8.97
C GLU A 116 13.01 -16.92 9.34
N LYS A 117 13.74 -15.87 9.75
CA LYS A 117 13.14 -14.55 10.05
C LYS A 117 12.46 -13.91 8.84
N ILE A 118 13.01 -14.08 7.64
CA ILE A 118 12.42 -13.54 6.42
C ILE A 118 11.16 -14.35 6.06
N LYS A 119 11.22 -15.69 6.15
CA LYS A 119 10.06 -16.55 5.90
C LYS A 119 8.88 -16.19 6.80
N THR A 120 9.12 -15.99 8.10
CA THR A 120 8.03 -15.59 9.02
C THR A 120 7.43 -14.25 8.65
N LYS A 121 8.26 -13.25 8.29
CA LYS A 121 7.76 -11.94 7.82
C LYS A 121 6.95 -12.05 6.53
N VAL A 122 7.37 -12.88 5.58
CA VAL A 122 6.64 -13.13 4.32
C VAL A 122 5.28 -13.75 4.60
N GLU A 123 5.20 -14.74 5.50
CA GLU A 123 3.92 -15.37 5.85
C GLU A 123 2.97 -14.41 6.58
N VAL A 124 3.48 -13.55 7.45
CA VAL A 124 2.68 -12.48 8.08
C VAL A 124 2.14 -11.50 7.03
N ALA A 125 2.98 -11.09 6.07
CA ALA A 125 2.56 -10.19 4.99
C ALA A 125 1.49 -10.84 4.11
N LYS A 126 1.62 -12.12 3.76
CA LYS A 126 0.61 -12.87 3.00
C LYS A 126 -0.73 -12.91 3.72
N LYS A 127 -0.75 -13.27 5.02
CA LYS A 127 -1.99 -13.28 5.82
C LYS A 127 -2.66 -11.90 5.85
N LYS A 128 -1.88 -10.84 6.00
CA LYS A 128 -2.42 -9.47 5.96
C LYS A 128 -3.01 -9.12 4.60
N LEU A 129 -2.37 -9.54 3.50
CA LEU A 129 -2.90 -9.35 2.16
C LEU A 129 -4.22 -10.11 1.97
N GLU A 130 -4.28 -11.38 2.41
CA GLU A 130 -5.51 -12.17 2.38
C GLU A 130 -6.65 -11.50 3.16
N THR A 131 -6.39 -11.02 4.39
CA THR A 131 -7.38 -10.29 5.19
C THR A 131 -7.89 -9.03 4.48
N ILE A 132 -7.00 -8.25 3.85
CA ILE A 132 -7.40 -7.05 3.10
C ILE A 132 -8.27 -7.43 1.89
N ASP A 133 -7.84 -8.44 1.13
CA ASP A 133 -8.53 -8.88 -0.09
C ASP A 133 -9.88 -9.51 0.19
N THR A 134 -10.08 -10.18 1.33
CA THR A 134 -11.34 -10.85 1.65
C THR A 134 -12.23 -10.02 2.57
N GLU A 135 -11.73 -9.63 3.74
CA GLU A 135 -12.58 -9.07 4.80
C GLU A 135 -12.85 -7.58 4.54
N HIS A 136 -11.79 -6.80 4.33
CA HIS A 136 -11.95 -5.36 4.14
C HIS A 136 -12.67 -5.03 2.82
N SER A 137 -12.35 -5.75 1.74
CA SER A 137 -13.03 -5.55 0.46
C SER A 137 -14.53 -5.89 0.52
N ALA A 138 -14.89 -6.99 1.18
CA ALA A 138 -16.28 -7.41 1.37
C ALA A 138 -17.04 -6.43 2.27
N GLN A 139 -16.41 -5.96 3.35
CA GLN A 139 -17.01 -4.97 4.24
C GLN A 139 -17.28 -3.66 3.51
N ILE A 140 -16.30 -3.12 2.79
CA ILE A 140 -16.47 -1.88 2.00
C ILE A 140 -17.60 -2.05 0.99
N LYS A 141 -17.65 -3.20 0.28
CA LYS A 141 -18.73 -3.48 -0.67
C LYS A 141 -20.10 -3.50 0.00
N SER A 142 -20.23 -4.20 1.13
CA SER A 142 -21.47 -4.25 1.92
C SER A 142 -21.89 -2.87 2.40
N ASP A 143 -20.95 -2.05 2.88
CA ASP A 143 -21.25 -0.69 3.35
C ASP A 143 -21.72 0.19 2.20
N CYS A 144 -21.05 0.13 1.04
CA CYS A 144 -21.49 0.83 -0.17
C CYS A 144 -22.91 0.41 -0.60
N GLU A 145 -23.21 -0.89 -0.63
CA GLU A 145 -24.53 -1.40 -0.97
C GLU A 145 -25.61 -0.91 0.02
N SER A 146 -25.29 -0.91 1.32
CA SER A 146 -26.16 -0.38 2.37
C SER A 146 -26.43 1.12 2.20
N TYR A 147 -25.40 1.91 1.92
CA TYR A 147 -25.54 3.35 1.67
C TYR A 147 -26.37 3.65 0.42
N VAL A 148 -26.12 2.94 -0.69
CA VAL A 148 -26.89 3.08 -1.93
C VAL A 148 -28.36 2.73 -1.69
N SER A 149 -28.64 1.67 -0.94
CA SER A 149 -30.01 1.28 -0.58
C SER A 149 -30.72 2.37 0.22
N LYS A 150 -30.07 2.94 1.25
CA LYS A 150 -30.62 4.04 2.05
C LYS A 150 -30.95 5.26 1.19
N VAL A 151 -30.04 5.68 0.31
CA VAL A 151 -30.26 6.81 -0.60
C VAL A 151 -31.44 6.53 -1.53
N THR A 152 -31.53 5.31 -2.07
CA THR A 152 -32.61 4.92 -2.99
C THR A 152 -33.97 4.94 -2.29
N ILE A 153 -34.06 4.41 -1.06
CA ILE A 153 -35.27 4.42 -0.25
C ILE A 153 -35.71 5.85 0.03
N THR A 154 -34.83 6.70 0.56
CA THR A 154 -35.16 8.10 0.87
C THR A 154 -35.55 8.89 -0.39
N SER A 155 -34.89 8.63 -1.52
CA SER A 155 -35.28 9.21 -2.81
C SER A 155 -36.70 8.79 -3.19
N GLY A 156 -37.04 7.50 -3.05
CA GLY A 156 -38.39 6.99 -3.30
C GLY A 156 -39.44 7.68 -2.44
N GLU A 157 -39.20 7.76 -1.12
CA GLU A 157 -40.10 8.44 -0.17
C GLU A 157 -40.34 9.91 -0.54
N LEU A 158 -39.30 10.62 -0.99
CA LEU A 158 -39.42 12.01 -1.44
C LEU A 158 -40.27 12.13 -2.71
N HIS A 159 -40.10 11.22 -3.68
CA HIS A 159 -40.93 11.21 -4.89
C HIS A 159 -42.40 10.97 -4.53
N GLU A 160 -42.70 10.03 -3.62
CA GLU A 160 -44.08 9.79 -3.16
C GLU A 160 -44.70 11.01 -2.48
N ILE A 161 -43.93 11.79 -1.72
CA ILE A 161 -44.41 13.03 -1.10
C ILE A 161 -44.74 14.06 -2.19
N ILE A 162 -43.85 14.25 -3.16
CA ILE A 162 -44.03 15.20 -4.26
C ILE A 162 -45.27 14.82 -5.09
N ASP A 163 -45.44 13.54 -5.41
CA ASP A 163 -46.58 13.05 -6.19
C ASP A 163 -47.89 13.22 -5.43
N ARG A 164 -47.91 12.96 -4.11
CA ARG A 164 -49.09 13.24 -3.28
C ARG A 164 -49.43 14.72 -3.27
N PHE A 165 -48.44 15.59 -3.10
CA PHE A 165 -48.65 17.05 -3.10
C PHE A 165 -49.20 17.53 -4.45
N LYS A 166 -48.61 17.05 -5.55
CA LYS A 166 -49.10 17.31 -6.90
C LYS A 166 -50.55 16.85 -7.07
N GLN A 167 -50.89 15.65 -6.62
CA GLN A 167 -52.24 15.10 -6.75
C GLN A 167 -53.26 15.96 -5.98
N ILE A 168 -52.95 16.36 -4.74
CA ILE A 168 -53.81 17.23 -3.93
C ILE A 168 -54.09 18.55 -4.65
N HIS A 169 -53.05 19.22 -5.15
CA HIS A 169 -53.23 20.49 -5.87
C HIS A 169 -54.04 20.33 -7.15
N MET A 170 -53.83 19.23 -7.89
CA MET A 170 -54.60 18.93 -9.10
C MET A 170 -56.07 18.67 -8.79
N THR A 171 -56.39 17.91 -7.74
CA THR A 171 -57.77 17.67 -7.32
C THR A 171 -58.44 18.96 -6.86
N THR A 172 -57.76 19.76 -6.02
CA THR A 172 -58.33 21.04 -5.55
C THR A 172 -58.60 22.01 -6.70
N ALA A 173 -57.73 22.08 -7.71
CA ALA A 173 -57.96 22.90 -8.89
C ALA A 173 -59.15 22.41 -9.72
N SER A 174 -59.33 21.09 -9.84
CA SER A 174 -60.47 20.48 -10.52
C SER A 174 -61.78 20.76 -9.78
N ASP A 175 -61.80 20.55 -8.46
CA ASP A 175 -62.98 20.80 -7.62
C ASP A 175 -63.39 22.27 -7.68
N PHE A 176 -62.43 23.19 -7.61
CA PHE A 176 -62.71 24.63 -7.74
C PHE A 176 -63.35 24.95 -9.10
N LYS A 177 -62.78 24.42 -10.18
CA LYS A 177 -63.33 24.59 -11.53
C LYS A 177 -64.75 24.01 -11.63
N GLU A 178 -65.02 22.87 -11.02
CA GLU A 178 -66.34 22.25 -11.02
C GLU A 178 -67.37 23.10 -10.28
N ILE A 179 -67.04 23.56 -9.07
CA ILE A 179 -67.89 24.44 -8.26
C ILE A 179 -68.20 25.74 -9.01
N GLU A 180 -67.19 26.39 -9.61
CA GLU A 180 -67.38 27.64 -10.35
C GLU A 180 -68.23 27.43 -11.61
N ASN A 181 -68.00 26.34 -12.36
CA ASN A 181 -68.82 26.00 -13.52
C ASN A 181 -70.27 25.70 -13.12
N GLN A 182 -70.50 25.05 -11.99
CA GLN A 182 -71.83 24.75 -11.50
C GLN A 182 -72.57 26.03 -11.06
N ASP A 183 -71.89 26.95 -10.37
CA ASP A 183 -72.44 28.27 -10.03
C ASP A 183 -72.82 29.07 -11.28
N LEU A 184 -71.92 29.13 -12.27
CA LEU A 184 -72.19 29.79 -13.55
C LEU A 184 -73.35 29.14 -14.31
N HIS A 185 -73.43 27.81 -14.30
CA HIS A 185 -74.54 27.07 -14.92
C HIS A 185 -75.87 27.41 -14.24
N ASN A 186 -75.91 27.42 -12.91
CA ASN A 186 -77.10 27.75 -12.14
C ASN A 186 -77.56 29.20 -12.39
N LYS A 187 -76.62 30.16 -12.42
CA LYS A 187 -76.89 31.55 -12.79
C LYS A 187 -77.44 31.66 -14.20
N GLY A 188 -76.80 30.99 -15.17
CA GLY A 188 -77.28 30.95 -16.56
C GLY A 188 -78.70 30.39 -16.68
N ALA A 189 -79.01 29.31 -15.94
CA ALA A 189 -80.33 28.72 -15.91
C ALA A 189 -81.39 29.62 -15.25
N PHE A 190 -81.01 30.39 -14.24
CA PHE A 190 -81.86 31.40 -13.62
C PHE A 190 -82.20 32.54 -14.61
N PHE A 191 -81.18 33.15 -15.21
CA PHE A 191 -81.38 34.22 -16.18
C PHE A 191 -82.17 33.77 -17.40
N LYS A 192 -81.94 32.55 -17.88
CA LYS A 192 -82.72 31.97 -18.99
C LYS A 192 -84.20 31.83 -18.63
N ARG A 193 -84.53 31.29 -17.45
CA ARG A 193 -85.93 31.20 -17.00
C ARG A 193 -86.57 32.57 -16.93
N ARG A 194 -85.88 33.55 -16.35
CA ARG A 194 -86.39 34.91 -16.23
C ARG A 194 -86.59 35.59 -17.59
N HIS A 195 -85.65 35.38 -18.51
CA HIS A 195 -85.78 35.82 -19.90
C HIS A 195 -87.01 35.21 -20.57
N ASP A 196 -87.20 33.89 -20.46
CA ASP A 196 -88.32 33.18 -21.08
C ASP A 196 -89.67 33.65 -20.50
N GLU A 197 -89.74 33.92 -19.19
CA GLU A 197 -90.91 34.54 -18.54
C GLU A 197 -91.23 35.94 -19.08
N ILE A 198 -90.20 36.81 -19.21
CA ILE A 198 -90.37 38.16 -19.72
C ILE A 198 -90.78 38.12 -21.20
N ALA A 199 -90.16 37.26 -22.01
CA ALA A 199 -90.46 37.10 -23.42
C ALA A 199 -91.91 36.62 -23.66
N ASP A 200 -92.39 35.63 -22.88
CA ASP A 200 -93.79 35.17 -22.96
C ASP A 200 -94.78 36.29 -22.60
N ARG A 201 -94.47 37.10 -21.57
CA ARG A 201 -95.29 38.26 -21.20
C ARG A 201 -95.30 39.31 -22.30
N LEU A 202 -94.15 39.65 -22.88
CA LEU A 202 -94.06 40.59 -24.00
C LEU A 202 -94.91 40.11 -25.17
N LEU A 203 -94.83 38.83 -25.54
CA LEU A 203 -95.63 38.26 -26.61
C LEU A 203 -97.14 38.37 -26.34
N LYS A 204 -97.59 38.17 -25.09
CA LYS A 204 -98.99 38.39 -24.70
C LYS A 204 -99.43 39.84 -24.88
N PHE A 205 -98.58 40.81 -24.49
CA PHE A 205 -98.87 42.23 -24.71
C PHE A 205 -98.87 42.61 -26.19
N GLU A 206 -97.92 42.12 -26.96
CA GLU A 206 -97.86 42.33 -28.42
C GLU A 206 -99.13 41.80 -29.09
N ASN A 207 -99.57 40.59 -28.74
CA ASN A 207 -100.81 40.01 -29.26
C ASN A 207 -102.05 40.82 -28.85
N LEU A 208 -102.13 41.27 -27.60
CA LEU A 208 -103.21 42.12 -27.12
C LEU A 208 -103.30 43.43 -27.92
N LEU A 209 -102.16 44.04 -28.27
CA LEU A 209 -102.12 45.26 -29.08
C LEU A 209 -102.60 45.05 -30.51
N GLN A 210 -102.60 43.82 -31.02
CA GLN A 210 -103.15 43.50 -32.34
C GLN A 210 -104.68 43.23 -32.30
N GLU A 211 -105.30 43.17 -31.12
CA GLU A 211 -106.74 42.94 -30.99
C GLU A 211 -107.51 44.18 -31.46
N THR A 212 -108.45 43.96 -32.39
CA THR A 212 -109.23 45.04 -33.03
C THR A 212 -110.60 45.23 -32.38
N ASN A 213 -111.04 44.28 -31.55
CA ASN A 213 -112.29 44.36 -30.80
C ASN A 213 -112.07 44.96 -29.41
N ASP A 214 -112.54 46.19 -29.22
CA ASP A 214 -112.37 46.95 -27.96
C ASP A 214 -112.88 46.22 -26.72
N CYS A 215 -113.97 45.45 -26.83
CA CYS A 215 -114.50 44.69 -25.69
C CYS A 215 -113.59 43.52 -25.31
N ILE A 216 -113.01 42.83 -26.30
CA ILE A 216 -112.07 41.73 -26.08
C ILE A 216 -110.76 42.28 -25.51
N PHE A 217 -110.27 43.39 -26.09
CA PHE A 217 -109.08 44.09 -25.62
C PHE A 217 -109.20 44.49 -24.15
N LEU A 218 -110.26 45.19 -23.75
CA LEU A 218 -110.43 45.65 -22.37
C LEU A 218 -110.57 44.49 -21.37
N THR A 219 -111.19 43.38 -21.79
CA THR A 219 -111.32 42.18 -20.96
C THR A 219 -109.98 41.49 -20.75
N GLN A 220 -109.19 41.31 -21.82
CA GLN A 220 -107.87 40.70 -21.76
C GLN A 220 -106.84 41.61 -21.07
N TRP A 221 -106.88 42.92 -21.31
CA TRP A 221 -106.06 43.92 -20.62
C TRP A 221 -106.26 43.84 -19.11
N LYS A 222 -107.51 43.80 -18.64
CA LYS A 222 -107.82 43.71 -17.21
C LYS A 222 -107.30 42.41 -16.58
N ALA A 223 -107.26 41.31 -17.35
CA ALA A 223 -106.67 40.05 -16.91
C ALA A 223 -105.13 40.08 -16.87
N LEU A 224 -104.48 40.84 -17.77
CA LEU A 224 -103.03 41.00 -17.81
C LEU A 224 -102.49 42.11 -16.90
N GLN A 225 -103.35 43.04 -16.47
CA GLN A 225 -102.98 44.16 -15.62
C GLN A 225 -102.39 43.73 -14.26
N THR A 226 -102.78 42.56 -13.75
CA THR A 226 -102.19 41.96 -12.54
C THR A 226 -100.76 41.47 -12.76
N ASP A 227 -100.39 41.11 -14.00
CA ASP A 227 -99.05 40.62 -14.33
C ASP A 227 -98.01 41.76 -14.48
N VAL A 228 -98.50 42.98 -14.76
CA VAL A 228 -97.68 44.21 -14.89
C VAL A 228 -97.11 44.68 -13.55
N GLN A 229 -97.80 44.44 -12.43
CA GLN A 229 -97.33 44.92 -11.12
C GLN A 229 -96.14 44.13 -10.55
N ILE A 230 -95.76 43.01 -11.18
CA ILE A 230 -94.69 42.10 -10.72
C ILE A 230 -93.34 42.44 -11.41
N THR A 231 -93.30 43.39 -12.34
CA THR A 231 -92.05 43.73 -13.09
C THR A 231 -91.15 44.74 -12.39
N ASP A 232 -91.61 45.42 -11.34
CA ASP A 232 -90.84 46.43 -10.60
C ASP A 232 -89.99 45.84 -9.46
N GLU A 233 -90.11 44.55 -9.16
CA GLU A 233 -89.07 43.85 -8.42
C GLU A 233 -87.86 43.74 -9.36
N GLU A 234 -86.90 44.65 -9.13
CA GLU A 234 -85.64 44.76 -9.85
C GLU A 234 -85.08 43.36 -10.13
N ILE A 235 -84.51 43.16 -11.33
CA ILE A 235 -83.66 42.01 -11.62
C ILE A 235 -82.37 42.20 -10.80
N GLU A 236 -82.50 42.18 -9.47
CA GLU A 236 -81.38 42.16 -8.56
C GLU A 236 -80.71 40.80 -8.74
N ASP A 237 -79.41 40.84 -9.03
CA ASP A 237 -78.55 39.67 -8.94
C ASP A 237 -78.78 39.07 -7.53
N PRO A 238 -79.36 37.86 -7.41
CA PRO A 238 -79.73 37.30 -6.11
C PRO A 238 -78.50 37.07 -5.21
N LEU A 239 -77.28 37.30 -5.72
CA LEU A 239 -76.03 37.20 -5.00
C LEU A 239 -75.16 38.43 -5.32
N GLY A 240 -75.44 39.57 -4.71
CA GLY A 240 -74.54 40.72 -4.72
C GLY A 240 -73.13 40.30 -4.28
N CYS A 241 -72.21 40.11 -5.24
CA CYS A 241 -70.81 39.79 -4.94
C CYS A 241 -69.93 40.97 -5.38
N PRO A 242 -69.36 41.74 -4.44
CA PRO A 242 -68.25 42.61 -4.78
C PRO A 242 -67.06 41.71 -5.16
N ARG A 243 -66.79 41.60 -6.46
CA ARG A 243 -65.54 41.05 -6.96
C ARG A 243 -64.38 41.81 -6.36
N LYS A 244 -63.73 41.21 -5.36
CA LYS A 244 -62.31 41.36 -5.19
C LYS A 244 -61.70 40.00 -5.46
N LEU A 245 -61.02 39.89 -6.60
CA LEU A 245 -59.82 39.05 -6.77
C LEU A 245 -58.71 39.52 -5.82
N GLY A 246 -59.05 39.76 -4.55
CA GLY A 246 -58.13 40.09 -3.49
C GLY A 246 -57.77 38.77 -2.83
N LEU A 247 -56.53 38.34 -3.06
CA LEU A 247 -55.72 37.56 -2.12
C LEU A 247 -56.59 36.61 -1.29
N PHE A 248 -57.01 35.49 -1.88
CA PHE A 248 -57.83 34.52 -1.18
C PHE A 248 -57.02 34.02 0.01
N ASN A 249 -57.37 34.53 1.18
CA ASN A 249 -56.85 34.13 2.47
C ASN A 249 -57.05 32.62 2.52
N GLN A 250 -55.94 31.90 2.59
CA GLN A 250 -55.89 30.44 2.68
C GLN A 250 -57.01 30.00 3.64
N SER A 251 -57.89 29.13 3.15
CA SER A 251 -58.90 28.52 4.02
C SER A 251 -58.17 27.97 5.25
N ASN A 252 -58.74 28.13 6.44
CA ASN A 252 -58.11 27.62 7.68
C ASN A 252 -57.73 26.13 7.55
N PHE A 253 -58.39 25.39 6.66
CA PHE A 253 -58.03 24.03 6.27
C PHE A 253 -56.73 23.92 5.44
N THR A 254 -56.58 24.70 4.37
CA THR A 254 -55.34 24.70 3.56
C THR A 254 -54.16 25.28 4.36
N ARG A 255 -54.40 26.28 5.19
CA ARG A 255 -53.39 26.84 6.10
C ARG A 255 -52.96 25.81 7.16
N SER A 256 -53.91 25.12 7.80
CA SER A 256 -53.61 24.08 8.78
C SER A 256 -52.82 22.91 8.19
N VAL A 257 -53.16 22.45 6.98
CA VAL A 257 -52.44 21.35 6.32
C VAL A 257 -51.05 21.79 5.87
N ILE A 258 -50.89 23.03 5.38
CA ILE A 258 -49.58 23.59 5.03
C ILE A 258 -48.72 23.79 6.28
N GLU A 259 -49.29 24.30 7.38
CA GLU A 259 -48.60 24.46 8.66
C GLU A 259 -48.16 23.10 9.24
N GLU A 260 -49.00 22.06 9.18
CA GLU A 260 -48.67 20.72 9.67
C GLU A 260 -47.60 20.02 8.80
N ILE A 261 -47.64 20.23 7.47
CA ILE A 261 -46.59 19.76 6.55
C ILE A 261 -45.29 20.52 6.77
N ASP A 262 -45.35 21.84 6.95
CA ASP A 262 -44.16 22.67 7.21
C ASP A 262 -43.55 22.29 8.57
N GLU A 263 -44.33 22.12 9.63
CA GLU A 263 -43.84 21.64 10.93
C GLU A 263 -43.17 20.26 10.83
N THR A 264 -43.79 19.32 10.10
CA THR A 264 -43.23 17.99 9.88
C THR A 264 -41.93 18.04 9.07
N PHE A 265 -41.88 18.89 8.03
CA PHE A 265 -40.71 19.10 7.21
C PHE A 265 -39.59 19.77 8.02
N GLN A 266 -39.89 20.81 8.80
CA GLN A 266 -38.95 21.51 9.66
C GLN A 266 -38.40 20.61 10.78
N MET A 267 -39.22 19.74 11.37
CA MET A 267 -38.72 18.73 12.32
C MET A 267 -37.72 17.79 11.67
N ARG A 268 -38.07 17.21 10.51
CA ARG A 268 -37.19 16.29 9.78
C ARG A 268 -35.91 16.99 9.32
N LEU A 269 -36.01 18.25 8.91
CA LEU A 269 -34.86 19.07 8.52
C LEU A 269 -33.92 19.27 9.72
N LYS A 270 -34.46 19.66 10.90
CA LYS A 270 -33.69 19.78 12.15
C LYS A 270 -33.03 18.47 12.57
N GLU A 271 -33.72 17.34 12.46
CA GLU A 271 -33.13 16.02 12.77
C GLU A 271 -31.97 15.68 11.83
N LYS A 272 -32.09 16.00 10.54
CA LYS A 272 -31.02 15.82 9.57
C LYS A 272 -29.85 16.77 9.83
N GLU A 273 -30.10 18.04 10.15
CA GLU A 273 -29.07 19.00 10.55
C GLU A 273 -28.32 18.54 11.82
N GLN A 274 -29.03 18.07 12.84
CA GLN A 274 -28.42 17.49 14.04
C GLN A 274 -27.58 16.24 13.73
N THR A 275 -28.02 15.42 12.77
CA THR A 275 -27.27 14.24 12.34
C THR A 275 -26.00 14.63 11.60
N VAL A 276 -26.08 15.59 10.67
CA VAL A 276 -24.92 16.15 9.98
C VAL A 276 -23.96 16.77 10.98
N PHE A 277 -24.46 17.53 11.96
CA PHE A 277 -23.64 18.12 13.02
C PHE A 277 -22.88 17.06 13.83
N ARG A 278 -23.57 16.00 14.27
CA ARG A 278 -22.94 14.87 14.99
C ARG A 278 -21.87 14.16 14.16
N LEU A 279 -22.15 13.94 12.86
CA LEU A 279 -21.19 13.31 11.95
C LEU A 279 -19.96 14.20 11.73
N THR A 280 -20.14 15.51 11.57
CA THR A 280 -19.04 16.47 11.45
C THR A 280 -18.17 16.48 12.70
N GLN A 281 -18.79 16.52 13.89
CA GLN A 281 -18.05 16.42 15.16
C GLN A 281 -17.26 15.10 15.28
N GLY A 282 -17.87 13.98 14.87
CA GLY A 282 -17.18 12.69 14.83
C GLY A 282 -16.00 12.66 13.86
N MET A 283 -16.16 13.27 12.67
CA MET A 283 -15.07 13.41 11.69
C MET A 283 -13.92 14.26 12.22
N ASP A 284 -14.20 15.36 12.91
CA ASP A 284 -13.15 16.23 13.45
C ASP A 284 -12.42 15.56 14.63
N ALA A 285 -13.14 14.83 15.49
CA ALA A 285 -12.52 14.01 16.54
C ALA A 285 -11.59 12.95 15.95
N LEU A 286 -12.01 12.23 14.89
CA LEU A 286 -11.15 11.25 14.20
C LEU A 286 -9.93 11.90 13.54
N LYS A 287 -10.06 13.10 12.97
CA LYS A 287 -8.91 13.84 12.43
C LYS A 287 -7.90 14.20 13.52
N ASP A 288 -8.39 14.59 14.70
CA ASP A 288 -7.51 14.96 15.81
C ASP A 288 -6.84 13.73 16.42
N GLU A 289 -7.55 12.60 16.56
CA GLU A 289 -6.93 11.31 16.91
C GLU A 289 -5.87 10.89 15.90
N LEU A 290 -6.14 11.06 14.60
CA LEU A 290 -5.18 10.74 13.53
C LEU A 290 -3.92 11.61 13.64
N LYS A 291 -4.06 12.92 13.91
CA LYS A 291 -2.92 13.81 14.14
C LYS A 291 -2.12 13.41 15.37
N GLU A 292 -2.77 13.05 16.47
CA GLU A 292 -2.09 12.59 17.69
C GLU A 292 -1.30 11.30 17.43
N LYS A 293 -1.89 10.34 16.71
CA LYS A 293 -1.20 9.10 16.30
C LYS A 293 -0.04 9.37 15.37
N GLN A 294 -0.18 10.28 14.42
CA GLN A 294 0.92 10.68 13.54
C GLN A 294 2.07 11.30 14.34
N GLN A 295 1.77 12.21 15.27
CA GLN A 295 2.78 12.80 16.16
C GLN A 295 3.47 11.75 17.03
N GLN A 296 2.74 10.75 17.51
CA GLN A 296 3.30 9.62 18.27
C GLN A 296 4.29 8.80 17.42
N ILE A 297 3.94 8.51 16.16
CA ILE A 297 4.82 7.79 15.21
C ILE A 297 6.08 8.60 14.92
N ASP A 298 5.95 9.91 14.72
CA ASP A 298 7.09 10.79 14.43
C ASP A 298 8.06 10.85 15.62
N ASN A 299 7.52 10.92 16.85
CA ASN A 299 8.32 10.90 18.08
C ASN A 299 9.05 9.56 18.25
N GLN A 300 8.38 8.42 18.04
CA GLN A 300 9.01 7.10 18.10
C GLN A 300 10.09 6.93 17.04
N SER A 301 9.85 7.44 15.83
CA SER A 301 10.82 7.41 14.73
C SER A 301 12.06 8.22 15.09
N LYS A 302 11.89 9.42 15.66
CA LYS A 302 12.98 10.27 16.12
C LYS A 302 13.81 9.61 17.22
N GLU A 303 13.16 9.01 18.23
CA GLU A 303 13.84 8.26 19.30
C GLU A 303 14.65 7.08 18.74
N THR A 304 14.09 6.35 17.78
CA THR A 304 14.78 5.22 17.12
C THR A 304 16.02 5.69 16.37
N VAL A 305 15.94 6.82 15.66
CA VAL A 305 17.08 7.43 14.96
C VAL A 305 18.16 7.90 15.94
N ASP A 306 17.78 8.53 17.04
CA ASP A 306 18.73 9.01 18.05
C ASP A 306 19.43 7.84 18.78
N ASN A 307 18.71 6.76 19.06
CA ASN A 307 19.30 5.53 19.60
C ASN A 307 20.27 4.87 18.61
N ALA A 308 19.93 4.82 17.32
CA ALA A 308 20.84 4.32 16.29
C ALA A 308 22.12 5.17 16.18
N LYS A 309 22.01 6.49 16.28
CA LYS A 309 23.19 7.40 16.34
C LYS A 309 24.06 7.12 17.55
N LYS A 310 23.48 6.97 18.75
CA LYS A 310 24.23 6.62 19.98
C LYS A 310 24.99 5.30 19.82
N ILE A 311 24.33 4.27 19.28
CA ILE A 311 24.96 2.97 19.02
C ILE A 311 26.11 3.13 18.01
N THR A 312 25.91 3.91 16.95
CA THR A 312 26.95 4.19 15.94
C THR A 312 28.17 4.86 16.57
N THR A 313 27.97 5.92 17.36
CA THR A 313 29.05 6.59 18.08
C THR A 313 29.76 5.67 19.08
N GLN A 314 29.03 4.77 19.75
CA GLN A 314 29.65 3.75 20.62
C GLN A 314 30.57 2.81 19.83
N PHE A 315 30.14 2.37 18.65
CA PHE A 315 30.97 1.55 17.77
C PHE A 315 32.20 2.31 17.26
N GLU A 316 32.04 3.56 16.82
CA GLU A 316 33.14 4.42 16.38
C GLU A 316 34.20 4.60 17.47
N ASN A 317 33.77 4.91 18.70
CA ASN A 317 34.68 5.04 19.84
C ASN A 317 35.41 3.72 20.14
N LYS A 318 34.72 2.58 20.01
CA LYS A 318 35.34 1.27 20.24
C LYS A 318 36.35 0.93 19.15
N ILE A 319 36.06 1.28 17.89
CA ILE A 319 36.99 1.13 16.77
C ILE A 319 38.25 1.96 17.02
N GLN A 320 38.11 3.24 17.35
CA GLN A 320 39.26 4.12 17.65
C GLN A 320 40.14 3.59 18.78
N TYR A 321 39.52 3.07 19.85
CA TYR A 321 40.23 2.44 20.96
C TYR A 321 41.05 1.22 20.48
N LEU A 322 40.45 0.34 19.69
CA LEU A 322 41.11 -0.86 19.16
C LEU A 322 42.24 -0.49 18.19
N GLU A 323 42.07 0.56 17.38
CA GLU A 323 43.12 1.09 16.51
C GLU A 323 44.32 1.61 17.30
N ALA A 324 44.08 2.30 18.42
CA ALA A 324 45.13 2.77 19.31
C ALA A 324 45.89 1.61 20.00
N GLU A 325 45.17 0.59 20.47
CA GLU A 325 45.79 -0.62 21.02
C GLU A 325 46.64 -1.34 19.97
N LEU A 326 46.13 -1.51 18.75
CA LEU A 326 46.86 -2.12 17.65
C LEU A 326 48.15 -1.35 17.32
N LYS A 327 48.08 -0.01 17.31
CA LYS A 327 49.24 0.85 17.08
C LYS A 327 50.30 0.70 18.18
N THR A 328 49.88 0.45 19.42
CA THR A 328 50.79 0.22 20.54
C THR A 328 51.45 -1.16 20.44
N ALA A 329 50.66 -2.21 20.18
CA ALA A 329 51.15 -3.57 20.02
C ALA A 329 52.13 -3.71 18.84
N THR A 330 51.86 -3.05 17.72
CA THR A 330 52.77 -3.02 16.55
C THR A 330 54.10 -2.35 16.87
N LYS A 331 54.09 -1.27 17.67
CA LYS A 331 55.32 -0.61 18.15
C LYS A 331 56.12 -1.54 19.07
N GLU A 332 55.47 -2.22 20.01
CA GLU A 332 56.11 -3.19 20.92
C GLU A 332 56.71 -4.37 20.15
N LYS A 333 56.01 -4.88 19.13
CA LYS A 333 56.52 -5.92 18.24
C LYS A 333 57.77 -5.45 17.49
N TYR A 334 57.77 -4.23 16.95
CA TYR A 334 58.93 -3.68 16.25
C TYR A 334 60.15 -3.56 17.17
N GLU A 335 59.98 -3.06 18.40
CA GLU A 335 61.07 -3.01 19.38
C GLU A 335 61.55 -4.42 19.76
N SER A 336 60.63 -5.37 19.96
CA SER A 336 60.97 -6.77 20.24
C SER A 336 61.79 -7.41 19.10
N GLN A 337 61.39 -7.17 17.86
CA GLN A 337 62.13 -7.63 16.67
C GLN A 337 63.52 -6.99 16.58
N ARG A 338 63.64 -5.70 16.89
CA ARG A 338 64.92 -4.99 16.94
C ARG A 338 65.84 -5.57 18.00
N VAL A 339 65.34 -5.84 19.20
CA VAL A 339 66.10 -6.50 20.27
C VAL A 339 66.55 -7.89 19.84
N MET A 340 65.65 -8.71 19.28
CA MET A 340 65.99 -10.05 18.78
C MET A 340 67.07 -10.02 17.69
N LYS A 341 67.01 -9.05 16.78
CA LYS A 341 68.03 -8.87 15.73
C LYS A 341 69.41 -8.52 16.33
N ASN A 342 69.44 -7.69 17.37
CA ASN A 342 70.67 -7.37 18.10
C ASN A 342 71.21 -8.57 18.88
N ILE A 343 70.34 -9.36 19.54
CA ILE A 343 70.74 -10.60 20.24
C ILE A 343 71.35 -11.59 19.25
N LYS A 344 70.68 -11.82 18.10
CA LYS A 344 71.17 -12.73 17.07
C LYS A 344 72.54 -12.32 16.55
N LYS A 345 72.74 -11.02 16.27
CA LYS A 345 74.05 -10.49 15.85
C LYS A 345 75.15 -10.77 16.89
N ARG A 346 74.88 -10.54 18.18
CA ARG A 346 75.85 -10.85 19.26
C ARG A 346 76.12 -12.35 19.37
N LEU A 347 75.11 -13.19 19.14
CA LEU A 347 75.27 -14.64 19.15
C LEU A 347 76.18 -15.12 18.01
N ASP A 348 75.97 -14.58 16.81
CA ASP A 348 76.80 -14.86 15.64
C ASP A 348 78.25 -14.40 15.89
N GLU A 349 78.46 -13.21 16.48
CA GLU A 349 79.78 -12.70 16.89
C GLU A 349 80.49 -13.64 17.89
N VAL A 350 79.77 -14.15 18.90
CA VAL A 350 80.30 -15.09 19.90
C VAL A 350 80.64 -16.44 19.27
N MET A 351 79.80 -16.95 18.36
CA MET A 351 80.04 -18.19 17.63
C MET A 351 81.31 -18.09 16.78
N GLU A 352 81.49 -17.03 16.01
CA GLU A 352 82.71 -16.79 15.24
C GLU A 352 83.96 -16.66 16.12
N GLN A 353 83.82 -16.09 17.32
CA GLN A 353 84.92 -15.96 18.27
C GLN A 353 85.31 -17.33 18.84
N ASN A 354 84.32 -18.16 19.18
CA ASN A 354 84.54 -19.53 19.63
C ASN A 354 85.17 -20.42 18.55
N ASP A 355 84.73 -20.29 17.29
CA ASP A 355 85.33 -21.02 16.17
C ASP A 355 86.81 -20.63 15.97
N ARG A 356 87.13 -19.33 16.06
CA ARG A 356 88.52 -18.84 16.03
C ARG A 356 89.37 -19.41 17.17
N GLU A 357 88.82 -19.45 18.40
CA GLU A 357 89.51 -20.04 19.56
C GLU A 357 89.74 -21.55 19.40
N GLN A 358 88.77 -22.29 18.83
CA GLN A 358 88.93 -23.71 18.53
C GLN A 358 89.99 -23.97 17.45
N GLU A 359 90.04 -23.14 16.40
CA GLU A 359 91.09 -23.21 15.38
C GLU A 359 92.48 -22.94 15.97
N GLU A 360 92.63 -21.92 16.81
CA GLU A 360 93.88 -21.65 17.53
C GLU A 360 94.31 -22.83 18.42
N ASN A 361 93.37 -23.43 19.15
CA ASN A 361 93.64 -24.59 20.00
C ASN A 361 94.01 -25.83 19.18
N SER A 362 93.41 -26.01 17.98
CA SER A 362 93.80 -27.03 17.01
C SER A 362 95.22 -26.84 16.49
N MET A 363 95.64 -25.60 16.23
CA MET A 363 97.02 -25.30 15.81
C MET A 363 98.03 -25.54 16.94
N LYS A 364 97.70 -25.19 18.19
CA LYS A 364 98.54 -25.44 19.37
C LYS A 364 98.73 -26.95 19.64
N THR A 365 97.70 -27.76 19.44
CA THR A 365 97.77 -29.24 19.60
C THR A 365 98.52 -29.95 18.46
N LYS A 366 98.46 -29.43 17.22
CA LYS A 366 99.31 -29.90 16.10
C LYS A 366 100.80 -29.58 16.31
N HIS A 367 101.14 -28.52 17.02
CA HIS A 367 102.53 -28.24 17.41
C HIS A 367 103.07 -29.19 18.50
N HIS A 368 102.20 -29.74 19.36
CA HIS A 368 102.61 -30.65 20.44
C HIS A 368 102.75 -32.12 20.01
N THR A 369 102.15 -32.51 18.88
CA THR A 369 102.25 -33.89 18.33
C THR A 369 103.45 -34.09 17.40
N LYS A 370 104.10 -33.02 16.90
CA LYS A 370 105.40 -33.11 16.20
C LYS A 370 106.60 -33.26 17.16
N THR A 371 106.46 -32.94 18.44
CA THR A 371 107.54 -33.03 19.45
C THR A 371 107.60 -34.38 20.19
N LYS A 372 106.63 -35.29 19.99
CA LYS A 372 106.59 -36.62 20.66
C LYS A 372 106.94 -37.82 19.76
N LYS A 373 107.44 -37.60 18.55
CA LYS A 373 107.88 -38.68 17.62
C LYS A 373 109.41 -38.84 17.48
N GLY A 374 110.22 -38.15 18.28
CA GLY A 374 111.65 -38.41 18.42
C GLY A 374 111.99 -38.59 19.89
N ILE A 375 112.55 -39.76 20.24
CA ILE A 375 113.21 -40.19 21.50
C ILE A 375 112.69 -41.59 21.87
N ARG A 376 113.08 -42.57 21.05
CA ARG A 376 113.24 -43.98 21.41
C ARG A 376 114.41 -44.51 20.58
N HIS A 377 115.64 -44.29 21.03
CA HIS A 377 116.82 -45.11 20.71
C HIS A 377 118.06 -44.63 21.50
N ARG A 378 118.94 -45.60 21.84
CA ARG A 378 120.13 -45.60 22.74
C ARG A 378 119.79 -45.80 24.22
N LYS A 379 119.93 -46.98 24.83
CA LYS A 379 120.96 -48.05 24.79
C LYS A 379 122.35 -47.58 25.29
N GLU A 380 122.79 -48.30 26.32
CA GLU A 380 124.16 -48.53 26.83
C GLU A 380 124.79 -47.46 27.73
#